data_AF-E6XKY0-F1
#
_entry.id   AF-E6XKY0-F1
#
_cell.length_a   1.000
_cell.length_b   1.000
_cell.length_c   1.000
_cell.angle_alpha   90.00
_cell.angle_beta   90.00
_cell.angle_gamma   90.00
#
_symmetry.space_group_name_H-M   'P 1'
#
loop_
_entity.id
_entity.type
_entity.pdbx_description
1 polymer ?
#
loop_
_entity_poly.entity_id
_entity_poly.type
_entity_poly.pdbx_seq_one_letter_code
_entity_poly.pdbx_strand_id
1 'polypeptide(L)'
;MMIDDAQAQETAAMARGSEQNSPVLRYGAEIDAAASGRTKTEVPLTMDAVITRENLMLAYQRVVENKGAAGIDNLSVSELKPWLKAHWPSVRAALIAGRYLPRRIRKVDIPKPNGGIRTLGIPAVVDRLIQQAIAQVLTLKVEPGFSISSYGFRPHRNAWQAVRQAQQYIQSGKRWAYEHLARLGGWKDTKRTGRASVKVLWEGWFKLQTILEGYDLARALEADL
;
A
#
# COMPACT_ATOMS: atom_id res chain seq x y z
N MET A 1 -29.24 45.33 -13.80
CA MET A 1 -28.29 45.04 -12.71
C MET A 1 -27.07 44.41 -13.36
N MET A 2 -26.31 45.20 -14.13
CA MET A 2 -25.09 45.94 -13.74
C MET A 2 -24.03 44.97 -13.19
N ILE A 3 -23.18 44.40 -14.06
CA ILE A 3 -21.84 44.85 -14.52
C ILE A 3 -20.76 44.04 -13.78
N ASP A 4 -19.93 43.35 -14.58
CA ASP A 4 -18.64 42.76 -14.20
C ASP A 4 -17.71 43.81 -13.58
N ASP A 5 -16.82 43.43 -12.66
CA ASP A 5 -15.42 43.84 -12.79
C ASP A 5 -14.50 43.14 -11.78
N ALA A 6 -13.36 42.74 -12.33
CA ALA A 6 -12.20 42.27 -11.63
C ALA A 6 -11.35 43.47 -11.15
N GLN A 7 -10.62 43.25 -10.04
CA GLN A 7 -9.41 43.97 -9.61
C GLN A 7 -9.53 45.40 -9.05
N ALA A 8 -9.43 45.47 -7.72
CA ALA A 8 -8.65 46.48 -6.99
C ALA A 8 -8.12 45.79 -5.71
N GLN A 9 -6.90 45.26 -5.69
CA GLN A 9 -5.67 45.96 -5.27
C GLN A 9 -5.80 46.74 -3.94
N GLU A 10 -5.06 46.23 -2.95
CA GLU A 10 -3.94 46.99 -2.37
C GLU A 10 -4.28 48.11 -1.38
N THR A 11 -4.67 47.74 -0.15
CA THR A 11 -4.34 48.48 1.07
C THR A 11 -4.38 47.56 2.29
N ALA A 12 -3.25 46.94 2.63
CA ALA A 12 -2.86 46.58 4.01
C ALA A 12 -1.51 45.84 4.04
N ALA A 13 -0.51 46.34 3.33
CA ALA A 13 0.87 46.13 3.74
C ALA A 13 1.24 47.29 4.66
N MET A 14 1.21 47.10 5.99
CA MET A 14 2.04 47.81 6.97
C MET A 14 1.69 47.42 8.41
N ALA A 15 2.34 46.36 8.91
CA ALA A 15 2.77 46.27 10.31
C ALA A 15 3.87 45.19 10.39
N ARG A 16 5.12 45.64 10.42
CA ARG A 16 6.31 44.84 10.72
C ARG A 16 6.47 44.68 12.24
N GLY A 17 7.08 43.58 12.64
CA GLY A 17 7.70 43.37 13.96
C GLY A 17 7.52 41.92 14.42
N SER A 18 8.26 40.95 13.87
CA SER A 18 9.49 40.38 14.46
C SER A 18 9.35 40.04 15.94
N GLU A 19 9.23 38.76 16.28
CA GLU A 19 10.13 38.13 17.26
C GLU A 19 10.09 36.60 17.21
N GLN A 20 11.24 36.05 17.55
CA GLN A 20 11.70 34.67 17.42
C GLN A 20 10.91 33.69 18.30
N ASN A 21 10.57 32.52 17.76
CA ASN A 21 11.02 31.24 18.37
C ASN A 21 10.70 30.03 17.48
N SER A 22 11.75 29.37 17.03
CA SER A 22 11.71 28.00 16.48
C SER A 22 11.52 26.99 17.60
N PRO A 23 10.68 25.97 17.45
CA PRO A 23 10.90 24.70 18.11
C PRO A 23 11.55 23.74 17.10
N VAL A 24 12.83 23.52 17.35
CA VAL A 24 13.64 22.40 16.89
C VAL A 24 12.83 21.10 16.99
N LEU A 25 12.64 20.40 15.86
CA LEU A 25 12.15 19.02 15.85
C LEU A 25 13.25 18.11 16.41
N ARG A 26 13.25 17.93 17.72
CA ARG A 26 14.05 16.88 18.38
C ARG A 26 13.43 15.52 18.08
N TYR A 27 14.19 14.73 17.34
CA TYR A 27 14.09 13.28 17.27
C TYR A 27 14.67 12.72 18.57
N GLY A 28 13.90 11.91 19.31
CA GLY A 28 14.39 11.20 20.50
C GLY A 28 13.28 10.66 21.41
N ALA A 29 13.18 9.33 21.43
CA ALA A 29 12.80 8.44 22.52
C ALA A 29 11.45 8.60 23.27
N GLU A 30 10.72 7.47 23.25
CA GLU A 30 9.90 6.89 24.31
C GLU A 30 8.66 7.65 24.84
N ILE A 31 7.49 7.07 24.53
CA ILE A 31 6.33 7.14 25.41
C ILE A 31 5.68 5.75 25.40
N ASP A 32 6.13 4.93 26.34
CA ASP A 32 5.33 3.84 26.88
C ASP A 32 4.49 4.35 28.06
N ALA A 33 3.35 3.69 28.24
CA ALA A 33 2.40 3.76 29.36
C ALA A 33 1.34 4.89 29.35
N ALA A 34 0.11 4.53 28.95
CA ALA A 34 -0.94 4.24 29.94
C ALA A 34 -2.26 3.74 29.28
N ALA A 35 -2.57 2.48 29.58
CA ALA A 35 -3.86 1.79 29.62
C ALA A 35 -5.15 2.52 29.14
N SER A 36 -5.76 1.93 28.12
CA SER A 36 -7.20 1.66 28.15
C SER A 36 -7.42 0.20 27.76
N GLY A 37 -7.87 -0.57 28.74
CA GLY A 37 -8.10 -2.00 28.64
C GLY A 37 -9.12 -2.33 27.56
N ARG A 38 -8.64 -3.03 26.53
CA ARG A 38 -9.38 -4.11 25.90
C ARG A 38 -8.39 -5.25 25.79
N THR A 39 -8.61 -6.33 26.53
CA THR A 39 -8.02 -7.64 26.23
C THR A 39 -8.49 -8.01 24.83
N LYS A 40 -7.75 -7.55 23.83
CA LYS A 40 -7.98 -7.89 22.43
C LYS A 40 -7.47 -9.31 22.31
N THR A 41 -8.32 -10.28 22.67
CA THR A 41 -8.07 -11.70 22.40
C THR A 41 -7.59 -11.77 20.96
N GLU A 42 -6.31 -12.10 20.76
CA GLU A 42 -5.73 -12.09 19.43
C GLU A 42 -6.55 -13.05 18.58
N VAL A 43 -7.25 -12.53 17.57
CA VAL A 43 -8.04 -13.39 16.70
C VAL A 43 -7.06 -14.37 16.05
N PRO A 44 -7.19 -15.69 16.28
CA PRO A 44 -6.27 -16.66 15.71
C PRO A 44 -6.34 -16.59 14.18
N LEU A 45 -5.19 -16.66 13.50
CA LEU A 45 -5.14 -16.80 12.04
C LEU A 45 -5.54 -18.21 11.64
N THR A 46 -6.84 -18.47 11.67
CA THR A 46 -7.42 -19.78 11.38
C THR A 46 -8.42 -19.67 10.24
N MET A 47 -8.66 -20.79 9.55
CA MET A 47 -9.66 -20.80 8.48
C MET A 47 -11.07 -20.57 9.03
N ASP A 48 -11.35 -20.98 10.27
CA ASP A 48 -12.63 -20.71 10.93
C ASP A 48 -12.88 -19.21 11.12
N ALA A 49 -11.86 -18.44 11.51
CA ALA A 49 -11.97 -16.98 11.60
C ALA A 49 -12.24 -16.34 10.24
N VAL A 50 -11.62 -16.86 9.18
CA VAL A 50 -11.79 -16.38 7.79
C VAL A 50 -13.22 -16.61 7.28
N ILE A 51 -13.80 -17.78 7.55
CA ILE A 51 -15.09 -18.20 6.96
C ILE A 51 -16.30 -17.92 7.86
N THR A 52 -16.15 -17.04 8.85
CA THR A 52 -17.29 -16.51 9.61
C THR A 52 -18.31 -15.85 8.68
N ARG A 53 -19.59 -15.94 9.04
CA ARG A 53 -20.67 -15.41 8.19
C ARG A 53 -20.51 -13.91 7.98
N GLU A 54 -20.14 -13.19 9.03
CA GLU A 54 -19.96 -11.74 9.04
C GLU A 54 -18.83 -11.32 8.10
N ASN A 55 -17.67 -11.99 8.19
CA ASN A 55 -16.53 -11.71 7.32
C ASN A 55 -16.85 -12.04 5.85
N LEU A 56 -17.47 -13.19 5.59
CA LEU A 56 -17.88 -13.58 4.23
C LEU A 56 -18.90 -12.63 3.61
N MET A 57 -19.82 -12.07 4.40
CA MET A 57 -20.77 -11.07 3.90
C MET A 57 -20.06 -9.79 3.47
N LEU A 58 -19.08 -9.31 4.26
CA LEU A 58 -18.24 -8.16 3.87
C LEU A 58 -17.40 -8.48 2.64
N ALA A 59 -16.84 -9.69 2.56
CA ALA A 59 -16.08 -10.13 1.39
C ALA A 59 -16.96 -10.21 0.13
N TYR A 60 -18.17 -10.74 0.26
CA TYR A 60 -19.15 -10.83 -0.81
C TYR A 60 -19.50 -9.45 -1.33
N GLN A 61 -19.82 -8.52 -0.44
CA GLN A 61 -20.15 -7.14 -0.82
C GLN A 61 -19.01 -6.52 -1.63
N ARG A 62 -17.75 -6.62 -1.16
CA ARG A 62 -16.58 -6.10 -1.89
C ARG A 62 -16.40 -6.74 -3.26
N VAL A 63 -16.55 -8.06 -3.37
CA VAL A 63 -16.44 -8.77 -4.66
C VAL A 63 -17.52 -8.30 -5.64
N VAL A 64 -18.73 -8.05 -5.14
CA VAL A 64 -19.84 -7.53 -5.94
C VAL A 64 -19.59 -6.09 -6.40
N GLU A 65 -19.16 -5.22 -5.49
CA GLU A 65 -18.84 -3.82 -5.77
C GLU A 65 -17.70 -3.67 -6.78
N ASN A 66 -16.70 -4.56 -6.74
CA ASN A 66 -15.57 -4.56 -7.66
C ASN A 66 -15.95 -4.96 -9.11
N LYS A 67 -17.13 -5.56 -9.34
CA LYS A 67 -17.69 -5.89 -10.67
C LYS A 67 -16.72 -6.60 -11.64
N GLY A 68 -15.79 -7.39 -11.11
CA GLY A 68 -14.77 -8.06 -11.92
C GLY A 68 -15.35 -9.14 -12.85
N ALA A 69 -14.75 -9.32 -14.03
CA ALA A 69 -15.18 -10.34 -15.00
C ALA A 69 -15.13 -11.77 -14.43
N ALA A 70 -15.85 -12.69 -15.08
CA ALA A 70 -15.89 -14.10 -14.70
C ALA A 70 -14.51 -14.76 -14.80
N GLY A 71 -14.28 -15.81 -14.00
CA GLY A 71 -13.07 -16.63 -14.05
C GLY A 71 -13.11 -17.65 -15.18
N ILE A 72 -12.32 -18.72 -15.04
CA ILE A 72 -12.26 -19.81 -16.05
C ILE A 72 -13.54 -20.66 -16.09
N ASP A 73 -14.31 -20.63 -15.01
CA ASP A 73 -15.58 -21.34 -14.83
C ASP A 73 -16.78 -20.55 -15.38
N ASN A 74 -16.55 -19.36 -15.94
CA ASN A 74 -17.57 -18.46 -16.48
C ASN A 74 -18.67 -18.04 -15.50
N LEU A 75 -18.55 -18.36 -14.21
CA LEU A 75 -19.48 -17.89 -13.18
C LEU A 75 -19.33 -16.38 -13.03
N SER A 76 -20.42 -15.64 -13.21
CA SER A 76 -20.44 -14.19 -13.04
C SER A 76 -20.65 -13.79 -11.58
N VAL A 77 -20.39 -12.51 -11.27
CA VAL A 77 -20.64 -11.93 -9.94
C VAL A 77 -22.12 -11.96 -9.56
N SER A 78 -23.03 -11.77 -10.53
CA SER A 78 -24.48 -11.85 -10.33
C SER A 78 -24.96 -13.24 -9.95
N GLU A 79 -24.30 -14.29 -10.45
CA GLU A 79 -24.65 -15.68 -10.19
C GLU A 79 -24.01 -16.22 -8.89
N LEU A 80 -23.09 -15.47 -8.28
CA LEU A 80 -22.37 -15.91 -7.09
C LEU A 80 -23.31 -16.26 -5.92
N LYS A 81 -24.32 -15.43 -5.66
CA LYS A 81 -25.25 -15.63 -4.53
C LYS A 81 -26.07 -16.93 -4.66
N PRO A 82 -26.78 -17.20 -5.78
CA PRO A 82 -27.47 -18.47 -5.94
C PRO A 82 -26.51 -19.66 -5.94
N TRP A 83 -25.32 -19.52 -6.53
CA TRP A 83 -24.30 -20.56 -6.51
C TRP A 83 -23.85 -20.92 -5.08
N LEU A 84 -23.58 -19.92 -4.24
CA LEU A 84 -23.18 -20.13 -2.85
C LEU A 84 -24.28 -20.83 -2.04
N LYS A 85 -25.57 -20.49 -2.25
CA LYS A 85 -26.67 -21.16 -1.56
C LYS A 85 -26.66 -22.69 -1.81
N ALA A 86 -26.31 -23.11 -3.01
CA ALA A 86 -26.27 -24.53 -3.38
C ALA A 86 -24.97 -25.23 -2.96
N HIS A 87 -23.82 -24.56 -3.07
CA HIS A 87 -22.50 -25.24 -3.00
C HIS A 87 -21.68 -24.90 -1.75
N TRP A 88 -22.05 -23.87 -0.98
CA TRP A 88 -21.25 -23.40 0.16
C TRP A 88 -20.96 -24.48 1.22
N PRO A 89 -21.89 -25.38 1.61
CA PRO A 89 -21.58 -26.41 2.59
C PRO A 89 -20.38 -27.29 2.19
N SER A 90 -20.29 -27.67 0.91
CA SER A 90 -19.18 -28.46 0.36
C SER A 90 -17.87 -27.66 0.35
N VAL A 91 -17.92 -26.41 -0.12
CA VAL A 91 -16.75 -25.51 -0.13
C VAL A 91 -16.21 -25.29 1.28
N ARG A 92 -17.09 -25.00 2.25
CA ARG A 92 -16.72 -24.80 3.66
C ARG A 92 -16.03 -26.04 4.23
N ALA A 93 -16.59 -27.23 4.01
CA ALA A 93 -16.01 -28.49 4.48
C ALA A 93 -14.65 -28.78 3.84
N ALA A 94 -14.43 -28.38 2.58
CA ALA A 94 -13.13 -28.51 1.93
C ALA A 94 -12.10 -27.52 2.49
N LEU A 95 -12.51 -26.27 2.77
CA LEU A 95 -11.64 -25.24 3.34
C LEU A 95 -11.14 -25.62 4.74
N ILE A 96 -12.05 -26.04 5.63
CA ILE A 96 -11.71 -26.44 7.01
C ILE A 96 -10.75 -27.64 7.02
N ALA A 97 -10.98 -28.61 6.12
CA ALA A 97 -10.14 -29.79 6.02
C ALA A 97 -8.82 -29.56 5.26
N GLY A 98 -8.54 -28.34 4.77
CA GLY A 98 -7.35 -28.05 3.97
C GLY A 98 -7.33 -28.69 2.58
N ARG A 99 -8.50 -29.12 2.07
CA ARG A 99 -8.67 -29.86 0.81
C ARG A 99 -9.11 -28.97 -0.36
N TYR A 100 -9.41 -27.70 -0.09
CA TYR A 100 -9.90 -26.79 -1.12
C TYR A 100 -8.79 -26.46 -2.14
N LEU A 101 -9.04 -26.75 -3.41
CA LEU A 101 -8.14 -26.40 -4.51
C LEU A 101 -8.74 -25.24 -5.30
N PRO A 102 -8.10 -24.05 -5.28
CA PRO A 102 -8.53 -22.92 -6.11
C PRO A 102 -8.54 -23.27 -7.60
N ARG A 103 -9.43 -22.64 -8.36
CA ARG A 103 -9.50 -22.84 -9.81
C ARG A 103 -8.32 -22.18 -10.50
N ARG A 104 -8.01 -22.65 -11.71
CA ARG A 104 -7.01 -22.00 -12.57
C ARG A 104 -7.42 -20.56 -12.87
N ILE A 105 -6.45 -19.67 -12.86
CA ILE A 105 -6.63 -18.25 -13.19
C ILE A 105 -6.84 -18.11 -14.70
N ARG A 106 -7.90 -17.40 -15.12
CA ARG A 106 -8.14 -17.07 -16.53
C ARG A 106 -7.23 -15.94 -16.97
N LYS A 107 -6.47 -16.15 -18.04
CA LYS A 107 -5.62 -15.11 -18.64
C LYS A 107 -6.43 -14.27 -19.63
N VAL A 108 -6.29 -12.95 -19.54
CA VAL A 108 -6.92 -12.00 -20.46
C VAL A 108 -5.92 -10.93 -20.85
N ASP A 109 -5.68 -10.77 -22.13
CA ASP A 109 -4.83 -9.72 -22.66
C ASP A 109 -5.63 -8.43 -22.86
N ILE A 110 -5.15 -7.33 -22.27
CA ILE A 110 -5.68 -5.99 -22.50
C ILE A 110 -4.60 -5.08 -23.08
N PRO A 111 -4.94 -4.18 -24.02
CA PRO A 111 -3.97 -3.23 -24.55
C PRO A 111 -3.59 -2.22 -23.47
N LYS A 112 -2.31 -1.83 -23.43
CA LYS A 112 -1.86 -0.69 -22.62
C LYS A 112 -2.14 0.63 -23.37
N PRO A 113 -2.42 1.74 -22.65
CA PRO A 113 -2.63 3.04 -23.29
C PRO A 113 -1.47 3.50 -24.19
N ASN A 114 -0.23 3.16 -23.82
CA ASN A 114 0.98 3.61 -24.52
C ASN A 114 1.57 2.52 -25.45
N GLY A 115 0.77 1.53 -25.84
CA GLY A 115 1.19 0.40 -26.68
C GLY A 115 1.67 -0.84 -25.90
N GLY A 116 1.61 -1.98 -26.58
CA GLY A 116 1.87 -3.30 -26.00
C GLY A 116 0.69 -3.90 -25.23
N ILE A 117 0.91 -5.10 -24.69
CA ILE A 117 -0.12 -5.91 -24.04
C ILE A 117 0.14 -6.01 -22.53
N ARG A 118 -0.92 -5.99 -21.73
CA ARG A 118 -0.93 -6.39 -20.31
C ARG A 118 -1.82 -7.62 -20.16
N THR A 119 -1.21 -8.74 -19.82
CA THR A 119 -1.95 -9.94 -19.43
C THR A 119 -2.45 -9.79 -17.99
N LEU A 120 -3.76 -9.87 -17.80
CA LEU A 120 -4.42 -9.96 -16.51
C LEU A 120 -4.69 -11.42 -16.14
N GLY A 121 -4.58 -11.73 -14.86
CA GLY A 121 -5.06 -12.98 -14.28
C GLY A 121 -6.37 -12.74 -13.55
N ILE A 122 -7.45 -13.42 -13.96
CA ILE A 122 -8.78 -13.30 -13.37
C ILE A 122 -9.12 -14.61 -12.66
N PRO A 123 -9.08 -14.66 -11.30
CA PRO A 123 -9.50 -15.83 -10.54
C PRO A 123 -11.00 -16.08 -10.67
N ALA A 124 -11.45 -17.31 -10.39
CA ALA A 124 -12.87 -17.62 -10.25
C ALA A 124 -13.52 -16.78 -9.15
N VAL A 125 -14.81 -16.48 -9.28
CA VAL A 125 -15.48 -15.52 -8.37
C VAL A 125 -15.50 -16.04 -6.93
N VAL A 126 -15.67 -17.36 -6.75
CA VAL A 126 -15.60 -18.02 -5.44
C VAL A 126 -14.19 -17.89 -4.84
N ASP A 127 -13.14 -18.04 -5.64
CA ASP A 127 -11.76 -17.84 -5.18
C ASP A 127 -11.52 -16.38 -4.77
N ARG A 128 -12.08 -15.40 -5.50
CA ARG A 128 -11.98 -13.98 -5.12
C ARG A 128 -12.70 -13.70 -3.80
N LEU A 129 -13.85 -14.34 -3.55
CA LEU A 129 -14.55 -14.24 -2.27
C LEU A 129 -13.67 -14.75 -1.12
N ILE A 130 -13.08 -15.93 -1.28
CA ILE A 130 -12.21 -16.55 -0.27
C ILE A 130 -10.96 -15.69 -0.05
N GLN A 131 -10.30 -15.25 -1.12
CA GLN A 131 -9.14 -14.35 -1.04
C GLN A 131 -9.48 -13.03 -0.35
N GLN A 132 -10.65 -12.44 -0.64
CA GLN A 132 -11.10 -11.21 0.00
C GLN A 132 -11.38 -11.39 1.49
N ALA A 133 -11.93 -12.55 1.89
CA ALA A 133 -12.16 -12.92 3.28
C ALA A 133 -10.84 -13.14 4.03
N ILE A 134 -9.87 -13.82 3.41
CA ILE A 134 -8.52 -14.00 3.95
C ILE A 134 -7.84 -12.64 4.14
N ALA A 135 -7.90 -11.77 3.13
CA ALA A 135 -7.30 -10.44 3.17
C ALA A 135 -7.88 -9.60 4.32
N GLN A 136 -9.18 -9.67 4.58
CA GLN A 136 -9.81 -8.95 5.69
C GLN A 136 -9.22 -9.33 7.05
N VAL A 137 -9.02 -10.62 7.31
CA VAL A 137 -8.43 -11.10 8.58
C VAL A 137 -6.94 -10.76 8.65
N LEU A 138 -6.19 -10.97 7.56
CA LEU A 138 -4.75 -10.70 7.51
C LEU A 138 -4.44 -9.21 7.70
N THR A 139 -5.18 -8.32 7.03
CA THR A 139 -4.96 -6.86 7.11
C THR A 139 -4.99 -6.37 8.55
N LEU A 140 -5.89 -6.89 9.40
CA LEU A 140 -5.96 -6.49 10.81
C LEU A 140 -4.69 -6.77 11.60
N LYS A 141 -3.90 -7.77 11.18
CA LYS A 141 -2.64 -8.16 11.84
C LYS A 141 -1.41 -7.50 11.23
N VAL A 142 -1.35 -7.42 9.90
CA VAL A 142 -0.14 -6.91 9.21
C VAL A 142 -0.12 -5.39 9.11
N GLU A 143 -1.30 -4.73 9.09
CA GLU A 143 -1.39 -3.29 8.86
C GLU A 143 -0.65 -2.44 9.91
N PRO A 144 -0.70 -2.74 11.23
CA PRO A 144 0.09 -2.01 12.22
C PRO A 144 1.61 -2.15 12.05
N GLY A 145 2.08 -3.23 11.45
CA GLY A 145 3.51 -3.48 11.21
C GLY A 145 4.07 -2.79 9.96
N PHE A 146 3.21 -2.25 9.08
CA PHE A 146 3.69 -1.58 7.88
C PHE A 146 4.24 -0.18 8.17
N SER A 147 5.38 0.15 7.55
CA SER A 147 5.98 1.49 7.57
C SER A 147 4.97 2.59 7.28
N ILE A 148 5.08 3.72 7.98
CA ILE A 148 4.27 4.92 7.73
C ILE A 148 4.46 5.46 6.30
N SER A 149 5.61 5.17 5.67
CA SER A 149 5.92 5.58 4.29
C SER A 149 5.48 4.55 3.24
N SER A 150 4.73 3.50 3.63
CA SER A 150 4.12 2.55 2.70
C SER A 150 2.68 2.98 2.36
N TYR A 151 2.38 3.17 1.07
CA TYR A 151 1.10 3.72 0.62
C TYR A 151 0.29 2.80 -0.31
N GLY A 152 0.94 1.80 -0.92
CA GLY A 152 0.32 0.95 -1.93
C GLY A 152 -0.65 -0.07 -1.32
N PHE A 153 -1.87 -0.17 -1.87
CA PHE A 153 -2.86 -1.20 -1.54
C PHE A 153 -3.25 -1.29 -0.05
N ARG A 154 -3.10 -0.19 0.69
CA ARG A 154 -3.40 -0.14 2.14
C ARG A 154 -4.69 0.64 2.41
N PRO A 155 -5.48 0.24 3.44
CA PRO A 155 -6.63 1.01 3.88
C PRO A 155 -6.25 2.46 4.19
N HIS A 156 -7.08 3.42 3.75
CA HIS A 156 -6.89 4.86 4.00
C HIS A 156 -5.55 5.45 3.50
N ARG A 157 -4.84 4.71 2.63
CA ARG A 157 -3.63 5.15 1.95
C ARG A 157 -3.87 5.26 0.45
N ASN A 158 -3.23 6.22 -0.21
CA ASN A 158 -3.33 6.40 -1.65
C ASN A 158 -2.05 6.96 -2.28
N ALA A 159 -1.98 6.90 -3.61
CA ALA A 159 -0.82 7.37 -4.37
C ALA A 159 -0.54 8.87 -4.17
N TRP A 160 -1.58 9.70 -3.97
CA TRP A 160 -1.42 11.14 -3.78
C TRP A 160 -0.71 11.48 -2.48
N GLN A 161 -0.98 10.74 -1.40
CA GLN A 161 -0.24 10.89 -0.15
C GLN A 161 1.25 10.58 -0.33
N ALA A 162 1.59 9.53 -1.08
CA ALA A 162 2.98 9.20 -1.40
C ALA A 162 3.67 10.33 -2.18
N VAL A 163 3.00 10.87 -3.20
CA VAL A 163 3.51 12.00 -4.00
C VAL A 163 3.72 13.24 -3.12
N ARG A 164 2.75 13.57 -2.25
CA ARG A 164 2.84 14.71 -1.34
C ARG A 164 4.01 14.58 -0.37
N GLN A 165 4.19 13.39 0.23
CA GLN A 165 5.31 13.14 1.14
C GLN A 165 6.65 13.27 0.42
N ALA A 166 6.76 12.76 -0.81
CA ALA A 166 7.95 12.90 -1.64
C ALA A 166 8.25 14.37 -1.97
N GLN A 167 7.22 15.16 -2.31
CA GLN A 167 7.37 16.60 -2.56
C GLN A 167 7.88 17.35 -1.31
N GLN A 168 7.37 17.03 -0.13
CA GLN A 168 7.83 17.63 1.12
C GLN A 168 9.33 17.34 1.36
N TYR A 169 9.80 16.13 1.09
CA TYR A 169 11.23 15.81 1.21
C TYR A 169 12.10 16.61 0.23
N ILE A 170 11.64 16.76 -1.02
CA ILE A 170 12.35 17.56 -2.02
C ILE A 170 12.40 19.03 -1.58
N GLN A 171 11.28 19.59 -1.11
CA GLN A 171 11.18 20.96 -0.62
C GLN A 171 12.04 21.19 0.63
N SER A 172 12.20 20.18 1.49
CA SER A 172 13.09 20.23 2.66
C SER A 172 14.57 20.01 2.29
N GLY A 173 14.96 20.17 1.02
CA GLY A 173 16.35 20.04 0.56
C GLY A 173 16.87 18.60 0.43
N LYS A 174 16.04 17.56 0.63
CA LYS A 174 16.48 16.14 0.58
C LYS A 174 16.52 15.57 -0.84
N ARG A 175 16.53 16.41 -1.87
CA ARG A 175 16.70 15.98 -3.27
C ARG A 175 17.99 15.19 -3.48
N TRP A 176 19.05 15.53 -2.74
CA TRP A 176 20.33 14.83 -2.80
C TRP A 176 20.17 13.32 -2.54
N ALA A 177 19.25 12.89 -1.68
CA ALA A 177 19.08 11.48 -1.34
C ALA A 177 18.63 10.66 -2.56
N TYR A 178 17.69 11.20 -3.34
CA TYR A 178 17.27 10.61 -4.61
C TYR A 178 18.43 10.53 -5.61
N GLU A 179 19.22 11.61 -5.74
CA GLU A 179 20.33 11.67 -6.70
C GLU A 179 21.46 10.70 -6.34
N HIS A 180 21.82 10.61 -5.06
CA HIS A 180 22.85 9.69 -4.58
C HIS A 180 22.39 8.24 -4.72
N LEU A 181 21.14 7.93 -4.37
CA LEU A 181 20.57 6.61 -4.57
C LEU A 181 20.58 6.21 -6.06
N ALA A 182 20.16 7.12 -6.93
CA ALA A 182 20.21 6.89 -8.37
C ALA A 182 21.64 6.66 -8.88
N ARG A 183 22.61 7.47 -8.42
CA ARG A 183 24.04 7.32 -8.78
C ARG A 183 24.63 6.00 -8.28
N LEU A 184 24.29 5.54 -7.08
CA LEU A 184 24.66 4.21 -6.57
C LEU A 184 24.12 3.10 -7.49
N GLY A 185 22.91 3.27 -8.00
CA GLY A 185 22.31 2.43 -9.03
C GLY A 185 22.93 2.56 -10.42
N GLY A 186 23.94 3.41 -10.61
CA GLY A 186 24.63 3.61 -11.89
C GLY A 186 23.97 4.64 -12.80
N TRP A 187 23.05 5.46 -12.30
CA TRP A 187 22.43 6.53 -13.09
C TRP A 187 23.42 7.68 -13.37
N LYS A 188 23.48 8.12 -14.63
CA LYS A 188 24.34 9.23 -15.10
C LYS A 188 23.58 10.39 -15.76
N ASP A 189 22.24 10.33 -15.79
CA ASP A 189 21.34 11.25 -16.50
C ASP A 189 21.80 11.69 -17.91
N THR A 190 22.33 10.76 -18.70
CA THR A 190 22.84 11.08 -20.06
C THR A 190 21.77 11.65 -20.99
N LYS A 191 20.49 11.29 -20.76
CA LYS A 191 19.34 11.79 -21.50
C LYS A 191 18.80 13.12 -20.99
N ARG A 192 19.38 13.70 -19.93
CA ARG A 192 18.97 14.98 -19.30
C ARG A 192 17.49 15.05 -18.96
N THR A 193 16.95 13.92 -18.51
CA THR A 193 15.52 13.81 -18.15
C THR A 193 15.29 14.17 -16.68
N GLY A 194 16.35 14.19 -15.87
CA GLY A 194 16.27 14.32 -14.40
C GLY A 194 15.64 13.11 -13.71
N ARG A 195 15.34 12.03 -14.45
CA ARG A 195 14.56 10.88 -13.97
C ARG A 195 15.35 9.58 -14.10
N ALA A 196 15.65 8.97 -12.95
CA ALA A 196 16.12 7.60 -12.87
C ALA A 196 14.95 6.63 -13.02
N SER A 197 15.20 5.45 -13.61
CA SER A 197 14.20 4.39 -13.64
C SER A 197 14.03 3.79 -12.26
N VAL A 198 12.84 3.26 -11.97
CA VAL A 198 12.57 2.55 -10.70
C VAL A 198 13.57 1.41 -10.48
N LYS A 199 13.92 0.67 -11.54
CA LYS A 199 14.94 -0.39 -11.48
C LYS A 199 16.28 0.13 -10.96
N VAL A 200 16.75 1.26 -11.49
CA VAL A 200 18.03 1.87 -11.10
C VAL A 200 17.98 2.36 -9.65
N LEU A 201 16.89 3.00 -9.23
CA LEU A 201 16.70 3.40 -7.83
C LEU A 201 16.71 2.18 -6.89
N TRP A 202 16.10 1.09 -7.32
CA TRP A 202 16.04 -0.17 -6.56
C TRP A 202 17.41 -0.84 -6.42
N GLU A 203 18.19 -0.87 -7.50
CA GLU A 203 19.59 -1.34 -7.47
C GLU A 203 20.46 -0.48 -6.54
N GLY A 204 20.27 0.85 -6.59
CA GLY A 204 20.94 1.78 -5.68
C GLY A 204 20.58 1.53 -4.21
N TRP A 205 19.31 1.25 -3.92
CA TRP A 205 18.82 0.93 -2.57
C TRP A 205 19.48 -0.33 -2.00
N PHE A 206 19.54 -1.42 -2.77
CA PHE A 206 20.21 -2.64 -2.30
C PHE A 206 21.68 -2.42 -2.00
N LYS A 207 22.41 -1.70 -2.86
CA LYS A 207 23.81 -1.35 -2.60
C LYS A 207 23.96 -0.53 -1.33
N LEU A 208 23.08 0.45 -1.11
CA LEU A 208 23.08 1.25 0.10
C LEU A 208 22.85 0.37 1.34
N GLN A 209 21.90 -0.57 1.30
CA GLN A 209 21.70 -1.51 2.42
C GLN A 209 22.96 -2.32 2.71
N THR A 210 23.61 -2.88 1.69
CA THR A 210 24.86 -3.63 1.88
C THR A 210 25.96 -2.77 2.50
N ILE A 211 26.08 -1.50 2.09
CA ILE A 211 27.04 -0.57 2.67
C ILE A 211 26.72 -0.29 4.14
N LEU A 212 25.45 -0.08 4.48
CA LEU A 212 25.01 0.17 5.85
C LEU A 212 25.22 -1.04 6.76
N GLU A 213 24.86 -2.23 6.31
CA GLU A 213 25.08 -3.49 7.03
C GLU A 213 26.57 -3.73 7.30
N GLY A 214 27.43 -3.48 6.30
CA GLY A 214 28.88 -3.58 6.47
C GLY A 214 29.43 -2.54 7.45
N TYR A 215 28.90 -1.31 7.43
CA TYR A 215 29.28 -0.26 8.37
C TYR A 215 28.88 -0.60 9.82
N ASP A 216 27.66 -1.10 10.03
CA ASP A 216 27.19 -1.49 11.35
C ASP A 216 27.98 -2.68 11.90
N LEU A 217 28.36 -3.65 11.05
CA LEU A 217 29.24 -4.74 11.44
C LEU A 217 30.63 -4.24 11.85
N ALA A 218 31.22 -3.34 11.07
CA ALA A 218 32.53 -2.77 11.38
C ALA A 218 32.52 -1.99 12.70
N ARG A 219 31.48 -1.19 12.95
CA ARG A 219 31.30 -0.48 14.21
C ARG A 219 31.10 -1.40 15.41
N ALA A 220 30.39 -2.51 15.26
CA ALA A 220 30.22 -3.48 16.33
C ALA A 220 31.59 -4.10 16.73
N LEU A 221 32.42 -4.44 15.74
CA LEU A 221 33.76 -5.00 15.98
C LEU A 221 34.70 -4.00 16.68
N GLU A 222 34.59 -2.70 16.36
CA GLU A 222 35.36 -1.66 17.05
C GLU A 222 34.90 -1.43 18.51
N ALA A 223 33.64 -1.71 18.83
CA ALA A 223 33.10 -1.56 20.18
C ALA A 223 33.44 -2.74 21.12
N ASP A 224 33.81 -3.89 20.55
CA ASP A 224 34.20 -5.12 21.28
C ASP A 224 35.73 -5.20 21.56
N LEU A 225 36.51 -4.18 21.15
CA LEU A 225 37.97 -4.05 21.37
C LEU A 225 38.29 -3.03 22.48
#